data_AF-A0A6N6WPH4-F1
#
_entry.id   AF-A0A6N6WPH4-F1
#
_cell.length_a   1.000
_cell.length_b   1.000
_cell.length_c   1.000
_cell.angle_alpha   90.00
_cell.angle_beta   90.00
_cell.angle_gamma   90.00
#
_symmetry.space_group_name_H-M   'P 1'
#
loop_
_entity.id
_entity.type
_entity.pdbx_description
1 polymer ?
#
loop_
_entity_poly.entity_id
_entity_poly.type
_entity_poly.pdbx_seq_one_letter_code
_entity_poly.pdbx_strand_id
1 'polypeptide(L)'
;MTVQTPKVALSDGFLGAFARIPKAQQKKVQEFISKFRQDPTSNGLNYEKIHDARSKNVHSVRIDQTYRGIVLKPEQGALYMLMWVDKHDEAYDWARRHDCSIHPVTGAIQVIDISYIKPAAETVVDKPKLFAAYSAEQILALGVPPVFIDQVMALTDEAGLNQLESIMPAEAWEPLHWLAEGLDYQEVLEEFN
;
A
#
# COMPACT_ATOMS: atom_id res chain seq x y z
N MET A 1 -1.73 -30.51 13.67
CA MET A 1 -1.75 -29.17 13.05
C MET A 1 -0.31 -28.70 13.00
N THR A 2 0.27 -28.56 11.80
CA THR A 2 1.61 -28.00 11.63
C THR A 2 1.56 -26.53 12.05
N VAL A 3 2.32 -26.16 13.08
CA VAL A 3 2.50 -24.75 13.45
C VAL A 3 3.28 -24.10 12.30
N GLN A 4 2.59 -23.31 11.48
CA GLN A 4 3.25 -22.60 10.39
C GLN A 4 4.21 -21.56 10.98
N THR A 5 5.47 -21.61 10.55
CA THR A 5 6.47 -20.60 10.93
C THR A 5 6.03 -19.23 10.39
N PRO A 6 5.95 -18.20 11.24
CA PRO A 6 5.51 -16.88 10.82
C PRO A 6 6.53 -16.26 9.87
N LYS A 7 6.05 -15.80 8.71
CA LYS A 7 6.82 -15.02 7.74
C LYS A 7 6.49 -13.55 7.93
N VAL A 8 7.49 -12.69 7.74
CA VAL A 8 7.33 -11.24 7.87
C VAL A 8 7.78 -10.58 6.58
N ALA A 9 6.83 -10.00 5.85
CA ALA A 9 7.07 -9.08 4.74
C ALA A 9 7.22 -7.65 5.25
N LEU A 10 8.01 -6.85 4.53
CA LEU A 10 8.19 -5.43 4.79
C LEU A 10 7.66 -4.69 3.56
N SER A 11 6.77 -3.73 3.76
CA SER A 11 6.37 -2.81 2.69
C SER A 11 7.46 -1.77 2.42
N ASP A 12 7.44 -1.15 1.25
CA ASP A 12 8.35 -0.05 0.93
C ASP A 12 8.13 1.15 1.85
N GLY A 13 6.88 1.44 2.19
CA GLY A 13 6.51 2.45 3.19
C GLY A 13 7.20 2.20 4.53
N PHE A 14 7.23 0.95 4.99
CA PHE A 14 7.94 0.58 6.22
C PHE A 14 9.44 0.82 6.12
N LEU A 15 10.08 0.42 5.01
CA LEU A 15 11.52 0.64 4.80
C LEU A 15 11.86 2.13 4.81
N GLY A 16 11.04 2.95 4.15
CA GLY A 16 11.16 4.40 4.15
C GLY A 16 10.99 5.02 5.55
N ALA A 17 9.97 4.60 6.30
CA ALA A 17 9.75 5.06 7.67
C ALA A 17 10.89 4.67 8.60
N PHE A 18 11.31 3.41 8.53
CA PHE A 18 12.43 2.87 9.29
C PHE A 18 13.73 3.64 9.04
N ALA A 19 14.01 4.04 7.80
CA ALA A 19 15.21 4.82 7.48
C ALA A 19 15.20 6.21 8.14
N ARG A 20 14.02 6.79 8.41
CA ARG A 20 13.84 8.15 8.94
C ARG A 20 13.92 8.24 10.47
N ILE A 21 13.66 7.16 11.21
CA ILE A 21 13.69 7.18 12.68
C ILE A 21 15.14 7.18 13.24
N PRO A 22 15.38 7.63 14.48
CA PRO A 22 16.72 7.66 15.07
C PRO A 22 17.41 6.28 15.13
N LYS A 23 18.74 6.23 15.01
CA LYS A 23 19.52 4.98 15.00
C LYS A 23 19.27 4.06 16.19
N ALA A 24 19.10 4.63 17.38
CA ALA A 24 18.76 3.85 18.57
C ALA A 24 17.41 3.12 18.43
N GLN A 25 16.43 3.75 17.76
CA GLN A 25 15.12 3.16 17.51
C GLN A 25 15.15 2.17 16.35
N GLN A 26 15.96 2.42 15.31
CA GLN A 26 16.21 1.45 14.26
C GLN A 26 16.69 0.10 14.84
N LYS A 27 17.62 0.13 15.80
CA LYS A 27 18.09 -1.07 16.49
C LYS A 27 16.95 -1.83 17.19
N LYS A 28 16.06 -1.11 17.90
CA LYS A 28 14.91 -1.73 18.57
C LYS A 28 13.91 -2.32 17.58
N VAL A 29 13.70 -1.68 16.43
CA VAL A 29 12.86 -2.25 15.37
C VAL A 29 13.46 -3.54 14.83
N GLN A 30 14.77 -3.61 14.61
CA GLN A 30 15.44 -4.85 14.18
C GLN A 30 15.33 -5.97 15.21
N GLU A 31 15.51 -5.65 16.49
CA GLU A 31 15.29 -6.60 17.60
C GLU A 31 13.83 -7.06 17.66
N PHE A 32 12.88 -6.15 17.48
CA PHE A 32 11.45 -6.47 17.37
C PHE A 32 11.18 -7.41 16.20
N ILE A 33 11.63 -7.11 14.98
CA ILE A 33 11.43 -7.97 13.79
C ILE A 33 11.97 -9.39 14.06
N SER A 34 13.13 -9.48 14.69
CA SER A 34 13.77 -10.76 15.01
C SER A 34 12.92 -11.58 15.99
N LYS A 35 12.39 -10.95 17.05
CA LYS A 35 11.48 -11.59 18.01
C LYS A 35 10.13 -11.94 17.38
N PHE A 36 9.60 -11.05 16.56
CA PHE A 36 8.30 -11.21 15.90
C PHE A 36 8.29 -12.39 14.91
N ARG A 37 9.42 -12.63 14.21
CA ARG A 37 9.63 -13.82 13.37
C ARG A 37 9.74 -15.13 14.16
N GLN A 38 10.10 -15.06 15.44
CA GLN A 38 10.14 -16.24 16.31
C GLN A 38 8.75 -16.53 16.88
N ASP A 39 8.10 -15.50 17.41
CA ASP A 39 6.77 -15.61 18.00
C ASP A 39 6.01 -14.25 17.93
N PRO A 40 5.05 -14.10 16.99
CA PRO A 40 4.24 -12.90 16.85
C PRO A 40 3.20 -12.74 17.96
N THR A 41 3.05 -13.74 18.84
CA THR A 41 2.15 -13.73 20.00
C THR A 41 2.88 -13.49 21.33
N SER A 42 4.19 -13.25 21.27
CA SER A 42 5.00 -13.09 22.47
C SER A 42 4.53 -11.93 23.36
N ASN A 43 4.58 -12.17 24.67
CA ASN A 43 4.20 -11.18 25.68
C ASN A 43 5.07 -9.93 25.57
N GLY A 44 4.45 -8.75 25.66
CA GLY A 44 5.14 -7.46 25.58
C GLY A 44 5.15 -6.79 24.21
N LEU A 45 4.73 -7.50 23.14
CA LEU A 45 4.50 -6.87 21.83
C LEU A 45 3.31 -5.90 21.83
N ASN A 46 2.44 -5.98 22.83
CA ASN A 46 1.21 -5.18 22.93
C ASN A 46 0.43 -5.18 21.59
N TYR A 47 0.14 -6.39 21.12
CA TYR A 47 -0.44 -6.64 19.81
C TYR A 47 -1.93 -6.27 19.81
N GLU A 48 -2.23 -5.01 19.52
CA GLU A 48 -3.57 -4.43 19.66
C GLU A 48 -4.22 -4.22 18.30
N LYS A 49 -5.47 -4.66 18.13
CA LYS A 49 -6.23 -4.36 16.92
C LYS A 49 -6.58 -2.87 16.89
N ILE A 50 -6.34 -2.22 15.75
CA ILE A 50 -6.75 -0.83 15.54
C ILE A 50 -8.16 -0.84 14.96
N HIS A 51 -9.15 -0.47 15.77
CA HIS A 51 -10.56 -0.59 15.41
C HIS A 51 -11.03 0.43 14.37
N ASP A 52 -10.41 1.60 14.35
CA ASP A 52 -10.66 2.71 13.44
C ASP A 52 -9.66 2.77 12.27
N ALA A 53 -8.87 1.72 12.07
CA ALA A 53 -8.00 1.61 10.90
C ALA A 53 -8.82 1.50 9.61
N ARG A 54 -8.26 1.99 8.51
CA ARG A 54 -8.93 1.97 7.21
C ARG A 54 -9.14 0.54 6.73
N SER A 55 -8.11 -0.28 6.84
CA SER A 55 -8.16 -1.68 6.42
C SER A 55 -8.50 -2.61 7.56
N LYS A 56 -9.05 -3.77 7.20
CA LYS A 56 -9.32 -4.83 8.16
C LYS A 56 -8.01 -5.44 8.65
N ASN A 57 -8.04 -5.97 9.87
CA ASN A 57 -6.95 -6.74 10.48
C ASN A 57 -5.62 -5.98 10.60
N VAL A 58 -5.67 -4.66 10.68
CA VAL A 58 -4.53 -3.81 11.06
C VAL A 58 -4.34 -3.83 12.58
N HIS A 59 -3.11 -4.04 13.01
CA HIS A 59 -2.73 -4.10 14.41
C HIS A 59 -1.54 -3.19 14.70
N SER A 60 -1.53 -2.59 15.88
CA SER A 60 -0.41 -1.88 16.47
C SER A 60 0.45 -2.87 17.25
N VAL A 61 1.77 -2.73 17.11
CA VAL A 61 2.75 -3.46 17.91
C VAL A 61 3.72 -2.49 18.55
N ARG A 62 4.16 -2.81 19.76
CA ARG A 62 5.09 -2.03 20.54
C ARG A 62 6.52 -2.28 20.07
N ILE A 63 7.19 -1.21 19.64
CA ILE A 63 8.65 -1.22 19.44
C ILE A 63 9.32 -0.81 20.75
N ASP A 64 8.86 0.28 21.36
CA ASP A 64 9.25 0.72 22.70
C ASP A 64 8.14 1.55 23.37
N GLN A 65 8.46 2.38 24.36
CA GLN A 65 7.46 3.25 25.00
C GLN A 65 6.87 4.31 24.07
N THR A 66 7.60 4.71 23.03
CA THR A 66 7.27 5.85 22.17
C THR A 66 6.85 5.40 20.78
N TYR A 67 7.51 4.38 20.23
CA TYR A 67 7.33 3.92 18.85
C TYR A 67 6.42 2.70 18.75
N ARG A 68 5.60 2.70 17.71
CA ARG A 68 4.70 1.63 17.30
C ARG A 68 5.01 1.20 15.87
N GLY A 69 4.89 -0.11 15.63
CA GLY A 69 4.81 -0.67 14.30
C GLY A 69 3.35 -0.89 13.92
N ILE A 70 3.04 -0.75 12.63
CA ILE A 70 1.73 -1.07 12.08
C ILE A 70 1.85 -2.36 11.26
N VAL A 71 1.01 -3.34 11.60
CA VAL A 71 1.07 -4.70 11.07
C VAL A 71 -0.25 -5.06 10.41
N LEU A 72 -0.22 -5.51 9.15
CA LEU A 72 -1.34 -6.24 8.57
C LEU A 72 -1.24 -7.70 9.01
N LYS A 73 -2.27 -8.17 9.72
CA LYS A 73 -2.40 -9.57 10.11
C LYS A 73 -3.21 -10.31 9.04
N PRO A 74 -2.75 -11.45 8.54
CA PRO A 74 -3.51 -12.23 7.57
C PRO A 74 -4.76 -12.83 8.24
N GLU A 75 -5.86 -12.97 7.48
CA GLU A 75 -7.03 -13.72 7.95
C GLU A 75 -6.74 -15.22 8.03
N GLN A 76 -5.90 -15.71 7.11
CA GLN A 76 -5.49 -17.10 7.01
C GLN A 76 -4.00 -17.20 6.69
N GLY A 77 -3.32 -18.19 7.28
CA GLY A 77 -1.88 -18.39 7.12
C GLY A 77 -1.05 -17.60 8.13
N ALA A 78 0.26 -17.51 7.86
CA ALA A 78 1.25 -16.98 8.81
C ALA A 78 2.14 -15.88 8.21
N LEU A 79 1.73 -15.22 7.11
CA LEU A 79 2.45 -14.09 6.52
C LEU A 79 1.96 -12.77 7.09
N TYR A 80 2.74 -12.16 7.96
CA TYR A 80 2.50 -10.84 8.51
C TYR A 80 3.22 -9.78 7.67
N MET A 81 2.63 -8.60 7.58
CA MET A 81 3.26 -7.48 6.87
C MET A 81 3.50 -6.30 7.80
N LEU A 82 4.73 -5.82 7.86
CA LEU A 82 5.04 -4.55 8.50
C LEU A 82 4.83 -3.44 7.48
N MET A 83 3.89 -2.56 7.79
CA MET A 83 3.44 -1.48 6.91
C MET A 83 4.05 -0.12 7.29
N TRP A 84 4.21 0.14 8.58
CA TRP A 84 4.73 1.43 9.06
C TRP A 84 5.44 1.30 10.40
N VAL A 85 6.29 2.28 10.72
CA VAL A 85 6.86 2.46 12.06
C VAL A 85 7.00 3.95 12.37
N ASP A 86 6.41 4.37 13.48
CA ASP A 86 6.48 5.77 13.92
C ASP A 86 6.21 5.89 15.41
N LYS A 87 6.18 7.12 15.92
CA LYS A 87 5.62 7.44 17.24
C LYS A 87 4.16 7.02 17.32
N HIS A 88 3.67 6.88 18.55
CA HIS A 88 2.35 6.34 18.86
C HIS A 88 1.21 6.98 18.04
N ASP A 89 1.01 8.28 18.15
CA ASP A 89 -0.17 8.92 17.56
C ASP A 89 -0.07 8.95 16.04
N GLU A 90 1.12 9.25 15.53
CA GLU A 90 1.45 9.28 14.10
C GLU A 90 1.26 7.91 13.43
N ALA A 91 1.60 6.81 14.13
CA ALA A 91 1.37 5.46 13.62
C ALA A 91 -0.13 5.12 13.53
N TYR A 92 -0.95 5.55 14.49
CA TYR A 92 -2.40 5.36 14.44
C TYR A 92 -3.05 6.25 13.37
N ASP A 93 -2.61 7.50 13.25
CA ASP A 93 -3.06 8.40 12.18
C ASP A 93 -2.70 7.88 10.79
N TRP A 94 -1.53 7.24 10.65
CA TRP A 94 -1.15 6.54 9.44
C TRP A 94 -2.13 5.39 9.15
N ALA A 95 -2.41 4.53 10.13
CA ALA A 95 -3.32 3.39 9.98
C ALA A 95 -4.78 3.78 9.65
N ARG A 96 -5.24 4.96 10.08
CA ARG A 96 -6.57 5.50 9.74
C ARG A 96 -6.69 5.96 8.29
N ARG A 97 -5.59 6.34 7.66
CA ARG A 97 -5.57 6.97 6.32
C ARG A 97 -5.00 6.06 5.23
N HIS A 98 -4.35 4.96 5.59
CA HIS A 98 -3.76 4.05 4.61
C HIS A 98 -4.63 2.81 4.43
N ASP A 99 -5.14 2.63 3.22
CA ASP A 99 -5.79 1.40 2.82
C ASP A 99 -4.75 0.40 2.29
N CYS A 100 -4.90 -0.86 2.66
CA CYS A 100 -4.05 -1.96 2.24
C CYS A 100 -4.89 -3.06 1.62
N SER A 101 -4.58 -3.38 0.37
CA SER A 101 -5.24 -4.41 -0.41
C SER A 101 -4.19 -5.29 -1.11
N ILE A 102 -4.58 -6.52 -1.39
CA ILE A 102 -3.84 -7.39 -2.30
C ILE A 102 -4.62 -7.38 -3.61
N HIS A 103 -3.96 -6.99 -4.69
CA HIS A 103 -4.58 -7.03 -6.00
C HIS A 103 -4.87 -8.48 -6.39
N PRO A 104 -6.11 -8.83 -6.77
CA PRO A 104 -6.54 -10.22 -6.86
C PRO A 104 -5.91 -11.00 -8.03
N VAL A 105 -5.43 -10.30 -9.05
CA VAL A 105 -4.80 -10.91 -10.25
C VAL A 105 -3.28 -10.92 -10.09
N THR A 106 -2.66 -9.74 -10.12
CA THR A 106 -1.20 -9.56 -9.97
C THR A 106 -0.64 -10.06 -8.62
N GLY A 107 -1.46 -10.19 -7.58
CA GLY A 107 -1.00 -10.50 -6.22
C GLY A 107 -0.20 -9.39 -5.55
N ALA A 108 -0.10 -8.21 -6.18
CA ALA A 108 0.63 -7.07 -5.66
C ALA A 108 -0.01 -6.56 -4.36
N ILE A 109 0.82 -6.22 -3.39
CA ILE A 109 0.38 -5.62 -2.14
C ILE A 109 0.42 -4.11 -2.31
N GLN A 110 -0.74 -3.49 -2.16
CA GLN A 110 -0.94 -2.06 -2.35
C GLN A 110 -1.20 -1.42 -1.00
N VAL A 111 -0.44 -0.38 -0.67
CA VAL A 111 -0.64 0.45 0.53
C VAL A 111 -0.83 1.89 0.07
N ILE A 112 -2.06 2.41 0.22
CA ILE A 112 -2.53 3.62 -0.44
C ILE A 112 -2.96 4.65 0.61
N ASP A 113 -2.37 5.84 0.60
CA ASP A 113 -2.87 6.97 1.41
C ASP A 113 -4.11 7.57 0.74
N ILE A 114 -5.29 7.22 1.24
CA ILE A 114 -6.56 7.65 0.67
C ILE A 114 -6.86 9.13 0.87
N SER A 115 -6.05 9.86 1.67
CA SER A 115 -6.25 11.30 1.86
C SER A 115 -5.93 12.14 0.62
N TYR A 116 -5.17 11.57 -0.33
CA TYR A 116 -4.85 12.23 -1.60
C TYR A 116 -5.87 11.97 -2.71
N ILE A 117 -6.81 11.05 -2.48
CA ILE A 117 -7.83 10.69 -3.45
C ILE A 117 -8.91 11.75 -3.42
N LYS A 118 -8.88 12.63 -4.43
CA LYS A 118 -9.90 13.64 -4.64
C LYS A 118 -11.01 13.03 -5.50
N PRO A 119 -12.30 13.30 -5.20
CA PRO A 119 -13.36 13.00 -6.16
C PRO A 119 -13.01 13.70 -7.48
N ALA A 120 -13.09 12.96 -8.59
CA ALA A 120 -12.89 13.54 -9.90
C ALA A 120 -13.86 14.72 -10.05
N ALA A 121 -13.32 15.93 -10.21
CA ALA A 121 -14.15 17.06 -10.58
C ALA A 121 -14.70 16.76 -11.98
N GLU A 122 -16.02 16.85 -12.16
CA GLU A 122 -16.67 16.84 -13.47
C GLU A 122 -16.30 18.14 -14.21
N THR A 123 -15.03 18.30 -14.56
CA THR A 123 -14.64 19.33 -15.51
C THR A 123 -15.00 18.81 -16.88
N VAL A 124 -16.03 19.43 -17.46
CA VAL A 124 -16.44 19.30 -18.86
C VAL A 124 -15.34 19.96 -19.72
N VAL A 125 -14.17 19.32 -19.77
CA VAL A 125 -13.08 19.74 -20.65
C VAL A 125 -13.27 19.00 -21.96
N ASP A 126 -13.43 19.73 -23.05
CA ASP A 126 -13.65 19.23 -24.41
C ASP A 126 -12.41 18.55 -25.02
N LYS A 127 -11.49 18.06 -24.18
CA LYS A 127 -10.30 17.33 -24.59
C LYS A 127 -10.57 15.83 -24.50
N PRO A 128 -10.08 15.03 -25.46
CA PRO A 128 -10.13 13.58 -25.34
C PRO A 128 -9.41 13.15 -24.06
N LYS A 129 -9.96 12.14 -23.38
CA LYS A 129 -9.31 11.55 -22.21
C LYS A 129 -8.06 10.79 -22.66
N LEU A 130 -7.02 10.82 -21.83
CA LEU A 130 -5.74 10.15 -22.08
C LEU A 130 -5.94 8.66 -22.35
N PHE A 131 -6.81 8.02 -21.56
CA PHE A 131 -7.11 6.60 -21.65
C PHE A 131 -8.47 6.30 -22.31
N ALA A 132 -8.97 7.18 -23.18
CA ALA A 132 -10.28 7.02 -23.82
C ALA A 132 -10.44 5.73 -24.65
N ALA A 133 -9.32 5.10 -25.04
CA ALA A 133 -9.30 3.85 -25.81
C ALA A 133 -9.55 2.60 -24.95
N TYR A 134 -9.51 2.70 -23.61
CA TYR A 134 -9.59 1.57 -22.69
C TYR A 134 -10.84 1.65 -21.82
N SER A 135 -11.41 0.50 -21.46
CA SER A 135 -12.46 0.44 -20.45
C SER A 135 -11.89 0.53 -19.03
N ALA A 136 -12.74 0.86 -18.06
CA ALA A 136 -12.33 0.86 -16.65
C ALA A 136 -11.83 -0.52 -16.22
N GLU A 137 -12.45 -1.60 -16.69
CA GLU A 137 -12.04 -2.98 -16.40
C GLU A 137 -10.66 -3.31 -16.95
N GLN A 138 -10.32 -2.81 -18.15
CA GLN A 138 -8.98 -2.97 -18.71
C GLN A 138 -7.92 -2.26 -17.87
N ILE A 139 -8.21 -1.03 -17.43
CA ILE A 139 -7.31 -0.28 -16.56
C ILE A 139 -7.15 -0.96 -15.18
N LEU A 140 -8.23 -1.48 -14.60
CA LEU A 140 -8.17 -2.25 -13.36
C LEU A 140 -7.34 -3.54 -13.52
N ALA A 141 -7.42 -4.21 -14.67
CA ALA A 141 -6.67 -5.43 -14.94
C ALA A 141 -5.14 -5.22 -14.98
N LEU A 142 -4.69 -3.97 -15.16
CA LEU A 142 -3.28 -3.58 -15.08
C LEU A 142 -2.80 -3.35 -13.64
N GLY A 143 -3.61 -3.66 -12.62
CA GLY A 143 -3.23 -3.47 -11.23
C GLY A 143 -3.62 -2.12 -10.66
N VAL A 144 -4.32 -1.26 -11.39
CA VAL A 144 -4.76 0.04 -10.86
C VAL A 144 -5.75 -0.16 -9.71
N PRO A 145 -5.50 0.40 -8.52
CA PRO A 145 -6.43 0.26 -7.40
C PRO A 145 -7.79 0.90 -7.74
N PRO A 146 -8.92 0.27 -7.40
CA PRO A 146 -10.25 0.80 -7.72
C PRO A 146 -10.50 2.23 -7.24
N VAL A 147 -9.86 2.62 -6.14
CA VAL A 147 -9.97 3.98 -5.58
C VAL A 147 -9.40 5.08 -6.49
N PHE A 148 -8.57 4.74 -7.48
CA PHE A 148 -8.03 5.69 -8.46
C PHE A 148 -8.77 5.69 -9.80
N ILE A 149 -9.70 4.77 -10.05
CA ILE A 149 -10.24 4.55 -11.40
C ILE A 149 -10.89 5.80 -11.98
N ASP A 150 -11.70 6.50 -11.19
CA ASP A 150 -12.37 7.73 -11.63
C ASP A 150 -11.37 8.83 -11.98
N GLN A 151 -10.30 8.95 -11.19
CA GLN A 151 -9.25 9.94 -11.42
C GLN A 151 -8.43 9.62 -12.67
N VAL A 152 -8.06 8.35 -12.87
CA VAL A 152 -7.32 7.88 -14.04
C VAL A 152 -8.14 8.05 -15.32
N MET A 153 -9.39 7.64 -15.32
CA MET A 153 -10.29 7.76 -16.48
C MET A 153 -10.64 9.23 -16.79
N ALA A 154 -10.47 10.14 -15.83
CA ALA A 154 -10.68 11.58 -16.03
C ALA A 154 -9.45 12.31 -16.62
N LEU A 155 -8.27 11.70 -16.65
CA LEU A 155 -7.03 12.30 -17.15
C LEU A 155 -7.15 12.72 -18.61
N THR A 156 -6.52 13.85 -18.97
CA THR A 156 -6.51 14.38 -20.35
C THR A 156 -5.11 14.44 -20.96
N ASP A 157 -4.06 14.32 -20.15
CA ASP A 157 -2.66 14.40 -20.56
C ASP A 157 -1.74 13.71 -19.55
N GLU A 158 -0.50 13.44 -19.98
CA GLU A 158 0.57 12.84 -19.17
C GLU A 158 0.96 13.71 -17.96
N ALA A 159 0.80 15.03 -18.06
CA ALA A 159 1.08 15.93 -16.94
C ALA A 159 0.15 15.65 -15.75
N GLY A 160 -1.10 15.29 -16.00
CA GLY A 160 -2.02 14.78 -14.98
C GLY A 160 -1.61 13.41 -14.43
N LEU A 161 -1.16 12.50 -15.31
CA LEU A 161 -0.68 11.17 -14.89
C LEU A 161 0.55 11.26 -13.97
N ASN A 162 1.51 12.11 -14.29
CA ASN A 162 2.74 12.30 -13.51
C ASN A 162 2.45 12.87 -12.10
N GLN A 163 1.33 13.56 -11.90
CA GLN A 163 0.92 14.00 -10.56
C GLN A 163 0.47 12.81 -9.68
N LEU A 164 -0.01 11.73 -10.28
CA LEU A 164 -0.43 10.53 -9.56
C LEU A 164 0.75 9.66 -9.10
N GLU A 165 1.92 9.77 -9.74
CA GLU A 165 3.13 8.97 -9.46
C GLU A 165 3.49 9.00 -7.96
N SER A 166 3.35 10.17 -7.32
CA SER A 166 3.71 10.36 -5.91
C SER A 166 2.71 9.78 -4.89
N ILE A 167 1.50 9.40 -5.32
CA ILE A 167 0.40 8.98 -4.44
C ILE A 167 -0.15 7.59 -4.79
N MET A 168 0.16 7.08 -5.99
CA MET A 168 -0.25 5.77 -6.47
C MET A 168 0.86 4.73 -6.19
N PRO A 169 0.52 3.45 -5.95
CA PRO A 169 1.51 2.38 -5.95
C PRO A 169 2.27 2.34 -7.29
N ALA A 170 3.59 2.17 -7.25
CA ALA A 170 4.44 2.22 -8.45
C ALA A 170 4.02 1.18 -9.49
N GLU A 171 3.70 -0.03 -9.03
CA GLU A 171 3.24 -1.14 -9.85
C GLU A 171 1.90 -0.88 -10.58
N ALA A 172 1.13 0.11 -10.12
CA ALA A 172 -0.11 0.55 -10.75
C ALA A 172 0.10 1.76 -11.67
N TRP A 173 1.10 2.59 -11.38
CA TRP A 173 1.40 3.78 -12.17
C TRP A 173 2.22 3.43 -13.43
N GLU A 174 3.20 2.53 -13.32
CA GLU A 174 4.05 2.10 -14.43
C GLU A 174 3.29 1.63 -15.67
N PRO A 175 2.30 0.72 -15.58
CA PRO A 175 1.57 0.26 -16.77
C PRO A 175 0.74 1.40 -17.40
N LEU A 176 0.22 2.34 -16.61
CA LEU A 176 -0.46 3.53 -17.14
C LEU A 176 0.50 4.43 -17.91
N HIS A 177 1.72 4.60 -17.41
CA HIS A 177 2.75 5.38 -18.09
C HIS A 177 3.15 4.73 -19.42
N TRP A 178 3.30 3.40 -19.46
CA TRP A 178 3.60 2.67 -20.70
C TRP A 178 2.49 2.78 -21.74
N LEU A 179 1.22 2.68 -21.32
CA LEU A 179 0.09 2.93 -22.22
C LEU A 179 0.10 4.36 -22.76
N ALA A 180 0.45 5.36 -21.95
CA ALA A 180 0.53 6.75 -22.38
C ALA A 180 1.67 6.98 -23.40
N GLU A 181 2.78 6.25 -23.30
CA GLU A 181 3.87 6.22 -24.28
C GLU A 181 3.50 5.48 -25.59
N GLY A 182 2.32 4.84 -25.63
CA GLY A 182 1.78 4.19 -26.83
C GLY A 182 2.14 2.72 -26.97
N LEU A 183 2.57 2.04 -25.90
CA LEU A 183 2.76 0.59 -25.91
C LEU A 183 1.40 -0.13 -26.09
N ASP A 184 1.43 -1.32 -26.69
CA ASP A 184 0.23 -2.12 -26.88
C ASP A 184 -0.31 -2.64 -25.54
N TYR A 185 -1.63 -2.63 -25.40
CA TYR A 185 -2.27 -3.05 -24.16
C TYR A 185 -2.01 -4.52 -23.82
N GLN A 186 -1.96 -5.43 -24.79
CA GLN A 186 -1.69 -6.84 -24.52
C GLN A 186 -0.25 -7.04 -24.05
N GLU A 187 0.70 -6.33 -24.67
CA GLU A 187 2.10 -6.36 -24.24
C GLU A 187 2.25 -5.86 -22.79
N VAL A 188 1.59 -4.76 -22.44
CA VAL A 188 1.59 -4.25 -21.04
C VAL A 188 0.88 -5.24 -20.10
N LEU A 189 -0.25 -5.82 -20.50
CA LEU A 189 -0.99 -6.76 -19.67
C LEU A 189 -0.20 -8.05 -19.38
N GLU A 190 0.56 -8.55 -20.34
CA GLU A 190 1.40 -9.75 -20.22
C GLU A 190 2.61 -9.54 -19.31
N GLU A 191 3.17 -8.33 -19.25
CA GLU A 191 4.31 -8.05 -18.36
C GLU A 191 3.89 -7.94 -16.89
N PHE A 192 2.67 -7.48 -16.62
CA PHE A 192 2.19 -7.18 -15.26
C PHE A 192 1.29 -8.27 -14.63
N ASN A 193 0.95 -9.35 -15.35
CA ASN A 193 0.15 -10.49 -14.85
C ASN A 193 0.83 -11.84 -15.06
#